data_AF-A0A2E1VPE2-F1
#
_entry.id   AF-A0A2E1VPE2-F1
#
_cell.length_a   1.000
_cell.length_b   1.000
_cell.length_c   1.000
_cell.angle_alpha   90.00
_cell.angle_beta   90.00
_cell.angle_gamma   90.00
#
_symmetry.space_group_name_H-M   'P 1'
#
loop_
_entity.id
_entity.type
_entity.pdbx_description
1 polymer ?
#
loop_
_entity_poly.entity_id
_entity_poly.type
_entity_poly.pdbx_seq_one_letter_code
_entity_poly.pdbx_strand_id
1 'polypeptide(L)' 'MKGRKTKIRKSNRKRRKYGFRSRSKTAGGRNIIRRKRRKRGKFVAP' A
#
# COMPACT_ATOMS: atom_id res chain seq x y z
N MET A 1 -20.86 -4.23 -17.40
CA MET A 1 -19.40 -4.37 -17.10
C MET A 1 -18.60 -3.08 -16.82
N LYS A 2 -19.12 -1.85 -17.08
CA LYS A 2 -18.38 -0.57 -16.88
C LYS A 2 -17.79 -0.39 -15.47
N GLY A 3 -18.51 -0.81 -14.42
CA GLY A 3 -18.06 -0.68 -13.02
C GLY A 3 -16.90 -1.59 -12.59
N ARG A 4 -16.66 -2.73 -13.27
CA ARG A 4 -15.59 -3.67 -12.90
C ARG A 4 -14.21 -3.09 -13.27
N LYS A 5 -14.09 -2.51 -14.46
CA LYS A 5 -12.85 -1.88 -14.95
C LYS A 5 -12.44 -0.68 -14.08
N THR A 6 -13.39 0.13 -13.62
CA THR A 6 -13.11 1.29 -12.73
C THR A 6 -12.68 0.84 -11.33
N LYS A 7 -13.32 -0.18 -10.74
CA LYS A 7 -12.88 -0.80 -9.47
C LYS A 7 -11.44 -1.30 -9.54
N ILE A 8 -11.08 -2.02 -10.61
CA ILE A 8 -9.72 -2.52 -10.84
C ILE A 8 -8.71 -1.37 -10.93
N ARG A 9 -9.02 -0.32 -11.70
CA ARG A 9 -8.15 0.87 -11.82
C ARG A 9 -7.92 1.55 -10.47
N LYS A 10 -8.98 1.76 -9.67
CA LYS A 10 -8.89 2.36 -8.34
C LYS A 10 -8.05 1.50 -7.38
N SER A 11 -8.22 0.18 -7.39
CA SER A 11 -7.42 -0.75 -6.59
C SER A 11 -5.94 -0.71 -6.96
N ASN A 12 -5.63 -0.76 -8.26
CA ASN A 12 -4.25 -0.65 -8.74
C ASN A 12 -3.60 0.69 -8.36
N ARG A 13 -4.36 1.80 -8.41
CA ARG A 13 -3.89 3.12 -7.97
C ARG A 13 -3.55 3.11 -6.48
N LYS A 14 -4.40 2.55 -5.61
CA LYS A 14 -4.12 2.41 -4.17
C LYS A 14 -2.86 1.56 -3.94
N ARG A 15 -2.73 0.40 -4.59
CA ARG A 15 -1.55 -0.47 -4.46
C ARG A 15 -0.26 0.24 -4.87
N ARG A 16 -0.28 1.01 -5.96
CA ARG A 16 0.90 1.78 -6.41
C ARG A 16 1.23 2.95 -5.49
N LYS A 17 0.25 3.56 -4.82
CA LYS A 17 0.49 4.71 -3.92
C LYS A 17 0.90 4.28 -2.50
N TYR A 18 0.28 3.21 -1.99
CA TYR A 18 0.36 2.85 -0.57
C TYR A 18 0.86 1.43 -0.30
N GLY A 19 1.06 0.63 -1.34
CA GLY A 19 1.50 -0.75 -1.22
C GLY A 19 2.93 -0.88 -0.72
N PHE A 20 3.26 -2.10 -0.27
CA PHE A 20 4.57 -2.42 0.31
C PHE A 20 5.71 -2.06 -0.64
N ARG A 21 5.62 -2.47 -1.91
CA ARG A 21 6.64 -2.18 -2.94
C ARG A 21 6.92 -0.69 -3.13
N SER A 22 5.93 0.17 -2.95
CA SER A 22 6.11 1.62 -3.11
C SER A 22 6.75 2.22 -1.87
N ARG A 23 6.38 1.73 -0.68
CA ARG A 23 6.92 2.16 0.60
C ARG A 23 8.33 1.62 0.89
N SER A 24 8.70 0.48 0.35
CA SER A 24 10.04 -0.10 0.57
C SER A 24 11.17 0.65 -0.14
N LYS A 25 10.85 1.45 -1.17
CA LYS A 25 11.85 2.17 -1.99
C LYS A 25 12.55 3.32 -1.26
N THR A 26 11.84 4.02 -0.38
CA THR A 26 12.38 5.21 0.31
C THR A 26 12.68 4.91 1.77
N ALA A 27 13.61 5.66 2.38
CA ALA A 27 13.91 5.53 3.80
C ALA A 27 12.67 5.82 4.68
N GLY A 28 11.96 6.92 4.37
CA GLY A 28 10.72 7.27 5.08
C GLY A 28 9.63 6.21 4.96
N GLY A 29 9.48 5.59 3.78
CA GLY A 29 8.52 4.51 3.59
C GLY A 29 8.88 3.24 4.37
N ARG A 30 10.17 2.87 4.44
CA ARG A 30 10.67 1.76 5.28
C ARG A 30 10.38 2.00 6.76
N ASN A 31 10.49 3.24 7.24
CA ASN A 31 10.15 3.59 8.62
C ASN A 31 8.65 3.41 8.91
N ILE A 32 7.77 3.76 7.96
CA ILE A 32 6.32 3.51 8.09
C ILE A 32 6.03 2.00 8.17
N ILE A 33 6.69 1.18 7.33
CA ILE A 33 6.54 -0.27 7.34
C ILE A 33 6.91 -0.83 8.72
N ARG A 34 8.09 -0.46 9.24
CA ARG A 34 8.56 -0.88 10.56
C ARG A 34 7.59 -0.46 11.66
N ARG A 35 7.13 0.80 11.66
CA ARG A 35 6.16 1.31 12.64
C ARG A 35 4.87 0.49 12.66
N LYS A 36 4.30 0.19 11.48
CA LYS A 36 3.07 -0.62 11.39
C LYS A 36 3.29 -2.07 11.82
N ARG A 37 4.44 -2.67 11.47
CA ARG A 37 4.80 -4.02 11.93
C ARG A 37 4.95 -4.08 13.45
N ARG A 38 5.60 -3.09 14.08
CA ARG A 38 5.68 -3.00 15.55
C ARG A 38 4.29 -2.90 16.20
N LYS A 39 3.38 -2.11 15.62
CA LYS A 39 2.03 -1.90 16.18
C LYS A 39 1.07 -3.07 15.94
N ARG A 40 1.16 -3.76 14.79
CA ARG A 40 0.13 -4.71 14.32
C ARG A 40 0.67 -6.10 13.95
N GLY A 41 1.96 -6.36 14.13
CA GLY A 41 2.65 -7.56 13.64
C GLY A 41 2.86 -7.60 12.11
N LYS A 42 2.08 -6.85 11.32
CA LYS A 42 2.14 -6.85 9.85
C LYS A 42 1.96 -5.47 9.23
N PHE A 43 2.44 -5.32 7.99
CA PHE A 43 2.20 -4.11 7.20
C PHE A 43 0.87 -4.22 6.46
N VAL A 44 -0.11 -3.43 6.89
CA VAL A 44 -1.40 -3.29 6.18
C VAL A 44 -1.41 -1.94 5.47
N ALA A 45 -1.50 -1.97 4.14
CA ALA A 45 -1.72 -0.76 3.34
C ALA A 45 -3.13 -0.21 3.62
N PRO A 46 -3.31 1.12 3.70
CA PRO A 46 -4.62 1.75 3.77
C PRO A 46 -5.46 1.54 2.49
#